data_AF-A0A2M6ZKA5-F1
#
_entry.id   AF-A0A2M6ZKA5-F1
#
_cell.length_a   1.000
_cell.length_b   1.000
_cell.length_c   1.000
_cell.angle_alpha   90.00
_cell.angle_beta   90.00
_cell.angle_gamma   90.00
#
_symmetry.space_group_name_H-M   'P 1'
#
loop_
_entity.id
_entity.type
_entity.pdbx_description
1 polymer ?
#
loop_
_entity_poly.entity_id
_entity_poly.type
_entity_poly.pdbx_seq_one_letter_code
_entity_poly.pdbx_strand_id
1 'polypeptide(L)'
;MDGKVPAGGGNPVETGRQFGRRRPESLAVVPWMMMPAKASRRLAAADFLGRPPKALTRDANLVRVDQAGGIMLKANLYVDRIDIAPYLTPEECRGLGGPDCAKVAARLKDGSLKPEDCGALSPARRQALSLAVNALEVLPVVQSLELPRPAPPDLFEINEPGPEAPLLVTGNSEFTLTVVTGLLALTISPFYLLLVDTRGDTVDMSMVYRSFAPQRLDQGLTTHRLASRLRRRQLIIPGVVAPLKEELAAYTGWDIRVGPICVAELPLFLGEMNWQPPEGS
;
A
#
# COMPACT_ATOMS: atom_id res chain seq x y z
N MET A 1 -31.93 30.45 -79.01
CA MET A 1 -32.38 29.07 -78.75
C MET A 1 -32.32 28.91 -77.24
N ASP A 2 -33.50 28.67 -76.66
CA ASP A 2 -33.84 28.26 -75.29
C ASP A 2 -33.29 29.07 -74.10
N GLY A 3 -34.06 29.67 -73.19
CA GLY A 3 -35.49 29.56 -72.90
C GLY A 3 -35.76 29.34 -71.41
N LYS A 4 -36.17 30.41 -70.72
CA LYS A 4 -37.02 30.50 -69.51
C LYS A 4 -36.51 30.19 -68.07
N VAL A 5 -36.60 31.25 -67.27
CA VAL A 5 -36.74 31.46 -65.80
C VAL A 5 -38.21 31.07 -65.40
N PRO A 6 -38.70 30.84 -64.13
CA PRO A 6 -38.37 31.61 -62.91
C PRO A 6 -38.58 31.03 -61.47
N ALA A 7 -38.04 31.79 -60.50
CA ALA A 7 -38.55 32.25 -59.17
C ALA A 7 -38.98 31.31 -58.01
N GLY A 8 -38.54 31.74 -56.81
CA GLY A 8 -39.13 31.53 -55.47
C GLY A 8 -38.03 31.40 -54.40
N GLY A 9 -37.93 32.14 -53.29
CA GLY A 9 -38.73 33.17 -52.64
C GLY A 9 -38.45 33.11 -51.12
N GLY A 10 -37.99 34.20 -50.50
CA GLY A 10 -38.21 34.57 -49.08
C GLY A 10 -37.53 33.80 -47.93
N ASN A 11 -36.59 34.48 -47.25
CA ASN A 11 -36.09 34.28 -45.86
C ASN A 11 -37.01 35.04 -44.84
N PRO A 12 -36.79 35.16 -43.50
CA PRO A 12 -35.88 34.48 -42.53
C PRO A 12 -36.49 34.16 -41.11
N VAL A 13 -35.67 33.57 -40.23
CA VAL A 13 -35.51 33.69 -38.74
C VAL A 13 -36.59 34.40 -37.88
N GLU A 14 -37.06 33.76 -36.79
CA GLU A 14 -37.19 34.40 -35.44
C GLU A 14 -37.53 33.47 -34.26
N THR A 15 -37.24 34.01 -33.07
CA THR A 15 -37.10 33.51 -31.70
C THR A 15 -38.39 33.33 -30.86
N GLY A 16 -38.37 32.35 -29.93
CA GLY A 16 -38.55 32.60 -28.49
C GLY A 16 -39.96 32.62 -27.83
N ARG A 17 -40.03 31.95 -26.66
CA ARG A 17 -40.94 32.14 -25.48
C ARG A 17 -42.39 31.65 -25.59
N GLN A 18 -43.10 31.16 -24.56
CA GLN A 18 -42.82 30.57 -23.23
C GLN A 18 -44.20 30.19 -22.60
N PHE A 19 -44.19 29.24 -21.66
CA PHE A 19 -45.16 29.03 -20.55
C PHE A 19 -46.56 28.41 -20.76
N GLY A 20 -46.74 27.25 -20.12
CA GLY A 20 -48.01 26.69 -19.64
C GLY A 20 -47.75 25.58 -18.61
N ARG A 21 -48.00 25.87 -17.33
CA ARG A 21 -47.56 25.16 -16.12
C ARG A 21 -48.31 23.85 -15.82
N ARG A 22 -47.61 22.88 -15.21
CA ARG A 22 -48.02 22.18 -13.95
C ARG A 22 -46.86 21.35 -13.36
N ARG A 23 -46.44 21.66 -12.13
CA ARG A 23 -45.80 20.75 -11.13
C ARG A 23 -46.88 20.38 -10.08
N PRO A 24 -46.71 19.32 -9.26
CA PRO A 24 -45.88 19.31 -8.03
C PRO A 24 -44.82 18.17 -8.04
N GLU A 25 -43.61 18.31 -7.46
CA GLU A 25 -43.23 18.01 -6.05
C GLU A 25 -43.63 16.58 -5.61
N SER A 26 -42.80 15.69 -5.04
CA SER A 26 -41.52 15.78 -4.34
C SER A 26 -40.94 14.38 -4.06
N LEU A 27 -39.62 14.31 -3.76
CA LEU A 27 -38.94 13.47 -2.75
C LEU A 27 -39.13 11.93 -2.71
N ALA A 28 -38.01 11.20 -2.82
CA ALA A 28 -37.42 10.30 -1.80
C ALA A 28 -36.66 9.14 -2.45
N VAL A 29 -35.33 9.06 -2.28
CA VAL A 29 -34.60 8.18 -1.33
C VAL A 29 -34.54 6.69 -1.75
N VAL A 30 -33.30 6.19 -1.72
CA VAL A 30 -32.76 4.83 -1.93
C VAL A 30 -33.59 3.70 -1.29
N PRO A 31 -33.33 2.43 -1.68
CA PRO A 31 -32.88 1.53 -0.62
C PRO A 31 -31.67 0.69 -1.03
N TRP A 32 -30.52 1.11 -0.50
CA TRP A 32 -29.52 0.22 0.06
C TRP A 32 -30.08 -0.22 1.42
N MET A 33 -30.57 -1.46 1.58
CA MET A 33 -30.63 -2.14 2.89
C MET A 33 -31.10 -3.61 2.73
N MET A 34 -30.21 -4.53 3.13
CA MET A 34 -30.42 -5.84 3.77
C MET A 34 -31.58 -6.78 3.37
N MET A 35 -31.22 -8.05 3.14
CA MET A 35 -31.75 -9.16 3.96
C MET A 35 -30.75 -10.31 4.13
N PRO A 36 -30.84 -11.06 5.24
CA PRO A 36 -29.79 -11.93 5.76
C PRO A 36 -29.94 -13.37 5.27
N ALA A 37 -28.82 -14.07 5.08
CA ALA A 37 -28.80 -15.53 5.04
C ALA A 37 -27.63 -16.04 5.87
N LYS A 38 -27.94 -16.40 7.13
CA LYS A 38 -27.17 -17.36 7.88
C LYS A 38 -27.16 -18.69 7.14
N ALA A 39 -26.07 -19.43 7.36
CA ALA A 39 -25.86 -20.85 7.09
C ALA A 39 -25.22 -21.21 5.73
N SER A 40 -23.92 -21.54 5.88
CA SER A 40 -23.30 -22.73 5.31
C SER A 40 -22.74 -22.61 3.90
N ARG A 41 -21.44 -22.29 3.86
CA ARG A 41 -20.43 -23.27 3.46
C ARG A 41 -19.08 -22.90 4.07
N ARG A 42 -18.72 -23.61 5.14
CA ARG A 42 -17.33 -23.83 5.54
C ARG A 42 -16.65 -24.52 4.35
N LEU A 43 -15.73 -23.84 3.67
CA LEU A 43 -14.65 -24.48 2.92
C LEU A 43 -13.57 -23.43 2.63
N ALA A 44 -12.37 -23.73 3.14
CA ALA A 44 -11.07 -23.19 2.74
C ALA A 44 -10.80 -21.68 2.96
N ALA A 45 -10.79 -21.23 4.22
CA ALA A 45 -10.03 -20.02 4.63
C ALA A 45 -8.87 -20.34 5.59
N ALA A 46 -8.74 -21.60 6.02
CA ALA A 46 -7.81 -22.00 7.07
C ALA A 46 -6.38 -22.30 6.60
N ASP A 47 -6.16 -22.45 5.28
CA ASP A 47 -4.84 -22.83 4.74
C ASP A 47 -4.05 -21.64 4.14
N PHE A 48 -4.64 -20.45 4.08
CA PHE A 48 -4.00 -19.28 3.45
C PHE A 48 -3.15 -18.45 4.44
N LEU A 49 -3.38 -18.63 5.74
CA LEU A 49 -2.63 -17.98 6.82
C LEU A 49 -2.10 -19.08 7.75
N GLY A 50 -0.84 -19.46 7.57
CA GLY A 50 -0.18 -20.43 8.44
C GLY A 50 -0.34 -20.04 9.91
N ARG A 51 -1.07 -20.87 10.67
CA ARG A 51 -1.46 -20.74 12.08
C ARG A 51 -2.22 -19.43 12.42
N PRO A 52 -3.42 -19.49 13.01
CA PRO A 52 -4.04 -18.30 13.57
C PRO A 52 -3.09 -17.69 14.61
N PRO A 53 -2.89 -16.35 14.63
CA PRO A 53 -2.18 -15.72 15.72
C PRO A 53 -2.86 -16.14 17.03
N LYS A 54 -2.04 -16.57 18.01
CA LYS A 54 -2.51 -16.83 19.38
C LYS A 54 -3.38 -15.63 19.79
N ALA A 55 -4.56 -15.92 20.34
CA ALA A 55 -5.57 -14.94 20.74
C ALA A 55 -4.91 -13.63 21.21
N LEU A 56 -5.03 -12.60 20.35
CA LEU A 56 -4.53 -11.25 20.65
C LEU A 56 -5.14 -10.84 21.99
N THR A 57 -4.28 -10.54 22.95
CA THR A 57 -4.69 -9.82 24.16
C THR A 57 -5.40 -8.54 23.72
N ARG A 58 -6.62 -8.36 24.22
CA ARG A 58 -7.61 -7.36 23.77
C ARG A 58 -7.14 -5.89 23.90
N ASP A 59 -5.97 -5.66 24.49
CA ASP A 59 -5.51 -4.35 24.94
C ASP A 59 -4.49 -3.68 23.99
N ALA A 60 -3.82 -4.43 23.10
CA ALA A 60 -2.71 -3.89 22.31
C ALA A 60 -3.12 -2.97 21.14
N ASN A 61 -4.38 -3.04 20.68
CA ASN A 61 -4.87 -2.30 19.51
C ASN A 61 -5.81 -1.13 19.85
N LEU A 62 -5.99 -0.79 21.13
CA LEU A 62 -6.91 0.24 21.56
C LEU A 62 -6.15 1.51 21.96
N VAL A 63 -6.60 2.67 21.48
CA VAL A 63 -6.24 3.96 22.08
C VAL A 63 -7.50 4.75 22.38
N ARG A 64 -7.55 5.34 23.58
CA ARG A 64 -8.56 6.33 23.96
C ARG A 64 -8.11 7.68 23.42
N VAL A 65 -8.78 8.19 22.40
CA VAL A 65 -8.61 9.58 21.95
C VAL A 65 -9.97 10.17 21.65
N ASP A 66 -10.55 10.85 22.64
CA ASP A 66 -11.52 11.94 22.50
C ASP A 66 -11.87 12.49 23.90
N GLN A 67 -12.13 13.79 24.04
CA GLN A 67 -12.88 14.35 25.17
C GLN A 67 -14.30 13.76 25.32
N ALA A 68 -14.79 13.01 24.33
CA ALA A 68 -16.05 12.24 24.37
C ALA A 68 -15.88 10.72 24.65
N GLY A 69 -14.68 10.21 24.96
CA GLY A 69 -14.51 8.85 25.50
C GLY A 69 -14.67 7.68 24.52
N GLY A 70 -14.57 7.90 23.21
CA GLY A 70 -14.60 6.83 22.20
C GLY A 70 -13.32 5.96 22.17
N ILE A 71 -13.48 4.65 21.92
CA ILE A 71 -12.38 3.69 21.74
C ILE A 71 -12.09 3.57 20.23
N MET A 72 -10.88 3.96 19.79
CA MET A 72 -10.43 3.78 18.41
C MET A 72 -9.68 2.45 18.27
N LEU A 73 -10.16 1.58 17.38
CA LEU A 73 -9.46 0.37 16.97
C LEU A 73 -8.36 0.73 15.99
N LYS A 74 -7.11 0.35 16.30
CA LYS A 74 -5.95 0.54 15.41
C LYS A 74 -5.82 -0.63 14.44
N ALA A 75 -5.42 -0.33 13.20
CA ALA A 75 -5.04 -1.37 12.25
C ALA A 75 -3.74 -2.06 12.72
N ASN A 76 -3.63 -3.35 12.44
CA ASN A 76 -2.38 -4.06 12.66
C ASN A 76 -1.41 -3.77 11.51
N LEU A 77 -0.28 -3.10 11.82
CA LEU A 77 0.78 -2.80 10.86
C LEU A 77 1.83 -3.91 10.75
N TYR A 78 1.56 -5.08 11.35
CA TYR A 78 2.40 -6.27 11.34
C TYR A 78 3.78 -6.07 11.99
N VAL A 79 3.88 -5.16 12.96
CA VAL A 79 5.15 -4.91 13.68
C VAL A 79 5.66 -6.16 14.40
N ASP A 80 4.75 -7.03 14.87
CA ASP A 80 5.06 -8.33 15.47
C ASP A 80 5.69 -9.33 14.48
N ARG A 81 5.58 -9.06 13.17
CA ARG A 81 6.11 -9.90 12.09
C ARG A 81 7.48 -9.45 11.59
N ILE A 82 8.01 -8.35 12.10
CA ILE A 82 9.34 -7.85 11.75
C ILE A 82 10.39 -8.91 12.05
N ASP A 83 11.24 -9.27 11.09
CA ASP A 83 12.36 -10.19 11.31
C ASP A 83 13.70 -9.56 10.90
N ILE A 84 14.45 -9.12 11.91
CA ILE A 84 15.73 -8.41 11.71
C ILE A 84 16.86 -9.37 11.34
N ALA A 85 16.82 -10.62 11.82
CA ALA A 85 17.96 -11.54 11.75
C ALA A 85 18.45 -11.80 10.30
N PRO A 86 17.58 -11.96 9.29
CA PRO A 86 17.99 -12.16 7.90
C PRO A 86 18.77 -11.00 7.27
N TYR A 87 18.66 -9.79 7.83
CA TYR A 87 19.33 -8.59 7.29
C TYR A 87 20.71 -8.34 7.89
N LEU A 88 21.10 -9.10 8.92
CA LEU A 88 22.39 -8.97 9.59
C LEU A 88 23.39 -10.01 9.06
N THR A 89 24.64 -9.59 8.88
CA THR A 89 25.72 -10.51 8.50
C THR A 89 26.33 -11.17 9.74
N PRO A 90 26.96 -12.36 9.61
CA PRO A 90 27.66 -12.99 10.74
C PRO A 90 28.78 -12.13 11.35
N GLU A 91 29.38 -11.22 10.58
CA GLU A 91 30.39 -10.28 11.07
C GLU A 91 29.76 -9.22 11.96
N GLU A 92 28.64 -8.64 11.52
CA GLU A 92 27.89 -7.66 12.32
C GLU A 92 27.39 -8.27 13.62
N CYS A 93 26.81 -9.47 13.57
CA CYS A 93 26.29 -10.12 14.76
C CYS A 93 27.38 -10.40 15.81
N ARG A 94 28.59 -10.77 15.36
CA ARG A 94 29.77 -10.89 16.23
C ARG A 94 30.21 -9.53 16.78
N GLY A 95 30.22 -8.49 15.95
CA GLY A 95 30.53 -7.13 16.37
C GLY A 95 29.54 -6.56 17.40
N LEU A 96 28.29 -7.01 17.37
CA LEU A 96 27.23 -6.66 18.33
C LEU A 96 27.22 -7.53 19.60
N GLY A 97 28.24 -8.38 19.76
CA GLY A 97 28.43 -9.22 20.95
C GLY A 97 27.41 -10.33 21.10
N GLY A 98 26.75 -10.75 20.01
CA GLY A 98 25.87 -11.92 20.00
C GLY A 98 26.57 -13.15 19.44
N PRO A 99 26.22 -14.37 19.93
CA PRO A 99 26.79 -15.60 19.39
C PRO A 99 26.22 -15.96 18.01
N ASP A 100 25.05 -15.43 17.67
CA ASP A 100 24.36 -15.59 16.40
C ASP A 100 23.42 -14.41 16.14
N CYS A 101 22.97 -14.25 14.90
CA CYS A 101 22.11 -13.14 14.49
C CYS A 101 20.69 -13.21 15.07
N ALA A 102 20.19 -14.40 15.41
CA ALA A 102 18.88 -14.56 16.01
C ALA A 102 18.86 -13.97 17.44
N LYS A 103 19.91 -14.19 18.23
CA LYS A 103 20.03 -13.60 19.56
C LYS A 103 20.27 -12.09 19.53
N VAL A 104 21.04 -11.59 18.55
CA VAL A 104 21.19 -10.15 18.34
C VAL A 104 19.85 -9.51 17.99
N ALA A 105 19.11 -10.09 17.04
CA ALA A 105 17.79 -9.63 16.66
C ALA A 105 16.78 -9.66 17.83
N ALA A 106 16.84 -10.68 18.69
CA ALA A 106 16.01 -10.75 19.90
C ALA A 106 16.33 -9.59 20.86
N ARG A 107 17.62 -9.32 21.12
CA ARG A 107 18.07 -8.21 21.98
C ARG A 107 17.69 -6.84 21.43
N LEU A 108 17.67 -6.68 20.11
CA LEU A 108 17.19 -5.45 19.46
C LEU A 108 15.68 -5.28 19.66
N LYS A 109 14.91 -6.36 19.52
CA LYS A 109 13.44 -6.34 19.70
C LYS A 109 13.00 -6.11 21.14
N ASP A 110 13.75 -6.62 22.13
CA ASP A 110 13.43 -6.43 23.55
C ASP A 110 14.04 -5.15 24.16
N GLY A 111 14.83 -4.41 23.37
CA GLY A 111 15.45 -3.14 23.77
C GLY A 111 16.71 -3.27 24.63
N SER A 112 17.19 -4.50 24.91
CA SER A 112 18.44 -4.73 25.64
C SER A 112 19.70 -4.42 24.81
N LEU A 113 19.55 -4.26 23.49
CA LEU A 113 20.55 -3.69 22.59
C LEU A 113 19.88 -2.59 21.79
N LYS A 114 20.46 -1.39 21.77
CA LYS A 114 19.93 -0.29 20.97
C LYS A 114 20.68 -0.15 19.63
N PRO A 115 19.99 0.23 18.54
CA PRO A 115 20.62 0.52 17.26
C PRO A 115 21.72 1.59 17.34
N GLU A 116 21.58 2.58 18.23
CA GLU A 116 22.58 3.63 18.44
C GLU A 116 23.93 3.08 18.94
N ASP A 117 23.87 2.06 19.80
CA ASP A 117 25.02 1.40 20.41
C ASP A 117 25.73 0.43 19.44
N CYS A 118 25.15 0.21 18.26
CA CYS A 118 25.65 -0.71 17.25
C CYS A 118 26.80 -0.09 16.41
N GLY A 119 27.90 0.32 17.05
CA GLY A 119 29.03 1.01 16.39
C GLY A 119 29.74 0.20 15.28
N ALA A 120 29.50 -1.11 15.20
CA ALA A 120 29.97 -1.97 14.11
C ALA A 120 29.21 -1.76 12.79
N LEU A 121 28.05 -1.11 12.84
CA LEU A 121 27.21 -0.81 11.68
C LEU A 121 27.48 0.61 11.16
N SER A 122 27.43 0.77 9.84
CA SER A 122 27.42 2.08 9.20
C SER A 122 26.25 2.95 9.69
N PRO A 123 26.33 4.29 9.59
CA PRO A 123 25.23 5.18 9.98
C PRO A 123 23.90 4.84 9.29
N ALA A 124 23.93 4.58 7.98
CA ALA A 124 22.72 4.24 7.22
C ALA A 124 22.11 2.91 7.67
N ARG A 125 22.94 1.88 7.97
CA ARG A 125 22.44 0.61 8.53
C ARG A 125 21.88 0.77 9.93
N ARG A 126 22.50 1.58 10.79
CA ARG A 126 21.97 1.87 12.14
C ARG A 126 20.62 2.55 12.06
N GLN A 127 20.46 3.52 11.16
CA GLN A 127 19.17 4.17 10.97
C GLN A 127 18.12 3.18 10.46
N ALA A 128 18.41 2.41 9.42
CA ALA A 128 17.48 1.40 8.89
C ALA A 128 17.04 0.41 9.99
N LEU A 129 17.98 0.01 10.86
CA LEU A 129 17.70 -0.83 12.01
C LEU A 129 16.81 -0.13 13.05
N SER A 130 17.07 1.15 13.33
CA SER A 130 16.26 1.96 14.24
C SER A 130 14.82 2.11 13.77
N LEU A 131 14.60 2.34 12.47
CA LEU A 131 13.25 2.41 11.88
C LEU A 131 12.47 1.11 12.07
N ALA A 132 13.13 -0.04 11.92
CA ALA A 132 12.50 -1.36 12.10
C ALA A 132 12.23 -1.68 13.58
N VAL A 133 13.17 -1.39 14.47
CA VAL A 133 13.02 -1.64 15.92
C VAL A 133 11.97 -0.73 16.54
N ASN A 134 11.96 0.55 16.15
CA ASN A 134 11.07 1.58 16.70
C ASN A 134 9.81 1.78 15.83
N ALA A 135 9.38 0.76 15.10
CA ALA A 135 8.31 0.87 14.10
C ALA A 135 6.99 1.45 14.65
N LEU A 136 6.64 1.18 15.90
CA LEU A 136 5.42 1.73 16.54
C LEU A 136 5.48 3.24 16.79
N GLU A 137 6.68 3.79 16.92
CA GLU A 137 6.90 5.23 17.14
C GLU A 137 6.98 5.98 15.81
N VAL A 138 7.53 5.31 14.80
CA VAL A 138 7.84 5.88 13.49
C VAL A 138 6.64 5.85 12.54
N LEU A 139 5.88 4.76 12.53
CA LEU A 139 4.77 4.60 11.58
C LEU A 139 3.52 5.36 12.04
N PRO A 140 2.77 5.97 11.10
CA PRO A 140 1.54 6.67 11.44
C PRO A 140 0.49 5.68 11.96
N VAL A 141 -0.25 6.11 12.98
CA VAL A 141 -1.41 5.35 13.47
C VAL A 141 -2.56 5.48 12.49
N VAL A 142 -3.04 4.35 11.97
CA VAL A 142 -4.23 4.30 11.12
C VAL A 142 -5.34 3.48 11.75
N GLN A 143 -6.57 3.82 11.39
CA GLN A 143 -7.77 3.19 11.95
C GLN A 143 -8.02 1.82 11.33
N SER A 144 -8.49 0.88 12.13
CA SER A 144 -9.05 -0.39 11.64
C SER A 144 -10.51 -0.16 11.26
N LEU A 145 -10.78 0.00 9.98
CA LEU A 145 -12.14 0.10 9.45
C LEU A 145 -12.52 -1.18 8.69
N GLU A 146 -13.78 -1.57 8.77
CA GLU A 146 -14.33 -2.69 7.99
C GLU A 146 -14.65 -2.29 6.54
N LEU A 147 -14.78 -0.99 6.27
CA LEU A 147 -15.14 -0.46 4.96
C LEU A 147 -13.90 0.00 4.18
N PRO A 148 -13.78 -0.35 2.88
CA PRO A 148 -12.69 0.13 2.02
C PRO A 148 -12.65 1.65 1.90
N ARG A 149 -11.43 2.18 1.79
CA ARG A 149 -11.15 3.61 1.60
C ARG A 149 -10.25 3.77 0.38
N PRO A 150 -10.81 3.85 -0.84
CA PRO A 150 -10.01 3.89 -2.05
C PRO A 150 -9.41 5.28 -2.30
N ALA A 151 -8.09 5.32 -2.46
CA ALA A 151 -7.40 6.37 -3.18
C ALA A 151 -7.45 6.09 -4.70
N PRO A 152 -7.32 7.11 -5.56
CA PRO A 152 -7.16 6.90 -7.00
C PRO A 152 -5.95 5.98 -7.29
N PRO A 153 -6.12 4.90 -8.08
CA PRO A 153 -4.99 4.15 -8.61
C PRO A 153 -4.13 5.06 -9.48
N ASP A 154 -2.84 5.14 -9.16
CA ASP A 154 -1.89 6.02 -9.85
C ASP A 154 -0.43 5.55 -9.60
N LEU A 155 0.51 6.19 -10.28
CA LEU A 155 1.95 6.05 -10.08
C LEU A 155 2.49 7.30 -9.39
N PHE A 156 3.03 7.11 -8.19
CA PHE A 156 3.73 8.17 -7.45
C PHE A 156 5.22 8.11 -7.75
N GLU A 157 5.79 9.27 -8.07
CA GLU A 157 7.22 9.47 -8.23
C GLU A 157 7.77 10.12 -6.95
N ILE A 158 8.52 9.35 -6.16
CA ILE A 158 9.08 9.79 -4.88
C ILE A 158 10.54 10.17 -5.10
N ASN A 159 10.92 11.38 -4.70
CA ASN A 159 12.28 11.91 -4.78
C ASN A 159 12.90 11.82 -6.20
N GLU A 160 12.13 12.20 -7.22
CA GLU A 160 12.57 12.29 -8.63
C GLU A 160 13.25 11.02 -9.16
N PRO A 161 12.50 9.90 -9.26
CA PRO A 161 13.08 8.62 -9.60
C PRO A 161 13.57 8.53 -11.05
N GLY A 162 14.81 8.06 -11.20
CA GLY A 162 15.39 7.70 -12.49
C GLY A 162 15.16 6.23 -12.89
N PRO A 163 15.69 5.78 -14.04
CA PRO A 163 15.44 4.44 -14.58
C PRO A 163 15.95 3.25 -13.74
N GLU A 164 16.82 3.51 -12.76
CA GLU A 164 17.37 2.50 -11.84
C GLU A 164 16.59 2.45 -10.50
N ALA A 165 15.67 3.39 -10.27
CA ALA A 165 14.94 3.48 -9.01
C ALA A 165 14.06 2.24 -8.81
N PRO A 166 13.94 1.72 -7.57
CA PRO A 166 13.07 0.59 -7.29
C PRO A 166 11.59 0.93 -7.58
N LEU A 167 10.87 -0.04 -8.17
CA LEU A 167 9.43 0.01 -8.32
C LEU A 167 8.76 -0.75 -7.17
N LEU A 168 8.18 0.00 -6.25
CA LEU A 168 7.34 -0.50 -5.17
C LEU A 168 5.89 -0.59 -5.66
N VAL A 169 5.22 -1.69 -5.32
CA VAL A 169 3.81 -1.91 -5.65
C VAL A 169 3.01 -2.04 -4.35
N THR A 170 1.82 -1.45 -4.30
CA THR A 170 0.89 -1.66 -3.19
C THR A 170 -0.57 -1.53 -3.65
N GLY A 171 -1.53 -1.74 -2.76
CA GLY A 171 -2.95 -1.50 -3.04
C GLY A 171 -3.36 -0.04 -2.82
N ASN A 172 -4.44 0.41 -3.46
CA ASN A 172 -4.93 1.79 -3.40
C ASN A 172 -5.78 2.11 -2.15
N SER A 173 -5.53 1.48 -1.01
CA SER A 173 -6.18 1.87 0.25
C SER A 173 -5.54 3.14 0.81
N GLU A 174 -6.34 4.14 1.19
CA GLU A 174 -5.88 5.40 1.82
C GLU A 174 -5.00 5.12 3.05
N PHE A 175 -5.35 4.10 3.86
CA PHE A 175 -4.58 3.73 5.04
C PHE A 175 -3.25 3.06 4.69
N THR A 176 -3.26 2.16 3.71
CA THR A 176 -2.02 1.55 3.20
C THR A 176 -1.10 2.63 2.63
N LEU A 177 -1.65 3.55 1.82
CA LEU A 177 -0.90 4.66 1.26
C LEU A 177 -0.28 5.52 2.36
N THR A 178 -1.07 5.90 3.37
CA THR A 178 -0.61 6.71 4.52
C THR A 178 0.59 6.07 5.23
N VAL A 179 0.54 4.76 5.48
CA VAL A 179 1.61 4.03 6.17
C VAL A 179 2.86 3.92 5.30
N VAL A 180 2.70 3.60 4.01
CA VAL A 180 3.83 3.46 3.07
C VAL A 180 4.50 4.81 2.84
N THR A 181 3.75 5.87 2.54
CA THR A 181 4.33 7.21 2.30
C THR A 181 4.89 7.83 3.57
N GLY A 182 4.30 7.55 4.74
CA GLY A 182 4.84 7.97 6.03
C GLY A 182 6.25 7.42 6.27
N LEU A 183 6.52 6.17 5.88
CA LEU A 183 7.87 5.61 5.92
C LEU A 183 8.77 6.20 4.82
N LEU A 184 8.28 6.28 3.57
CA LEU A 184 9.09 6.80 2.46
C LEU A 184 9.47 8.28 2.63
N ALA A 185 8.74 9.04 3.45
CA ALA A 185 9.11 10.40 3.83
C ALA A 185 10.38 10.48 4.71
N LEU A 186 10.85 9.35 5.26
CA LEU A 186 12.04 9.26 6.12
C LEU A 186 13.33 8.96 5.33
N THR A 187 13.28 9.08 4.01
CA THR A 187 14.43 8.84 3.13
C THR A 187 14.45 9.85 1.99
N ILE A 188 15.65 10.13 1.50
CA ILE A 188 15.89 10.89 0.28
C ILE A 188 16.01 9.99 -0.96
N SER A 189 15.85 8.67 -0.80
CA SER A 189 16.01 7.72 -1.91
C SER A 189 14.86 7.82 -2.92
N PRO A 190 15.16 7.69 -4.22
CA PRO A 190 14.17 7.71 -5.28
C PRO A 190 13.37 6.40 -5.37
N PHE A 191 12.05 6.49 -5.52
CA PHE A 191 11.17 5.34 -5.76
C PHE A 191 10.07 5.64 -6.75
N TYR A 192 9.69 4.63 -7.52
CA TYR A 192 8.36 4.57 -8.11
C TYR A 192 7.43 3.81 -7.16
N LEU A 193 6.27 4.35 -6.83
CA LEU A 193 5.24 3.68 -6.03
C LEU A 193 3.96 3.55 -6.85
N LEU A 194 3.67 2.33 -7.32
CA LEU A 194 2.48 2.01 -8.09
C LEU A 194 1.33 1.57 -7.16
N LEU A 195 0.20 2.27 -7.23
CA LEU A 195 -1.03 1.88 -6.55
C LEU A 195 -1.91 1.04 -7.48
N VAL A 196 -2.03 -0.24 -7.18
CA VAL A 196 -2.94 -1.16 -7.86
C VAL A 196 -4.35 -0.95 -7.33
N ASP A 197 -5.34 -0.94 -8.21
CA ASP A 197 -6.75 -0.83 -7.82
C ASP A 197 -7.22 -2.09 -7.07
N THR A 198 -7.20 -2.04 -5.74
CA THR A 198 -7.76 -3.07 -4.87
C THR A 198 -9.16 -2.70 -4.38
N ARG A 199 -9.83 -1.72 -5.03
CA ARG A 199 -11.10 -1.13 -4.58
C ARG A 199 -10.99 -0.46 -3.21
N GLY A 200 -9.79 -0.07 -2.79
CA GLY A 200 -9.51 0.48 -1.47
C GLY A 200 -9.40 -0.54 -0.34
N ASP A 201 -9.42 -1.84 -0.67
CA ASP A 201 -9.11 -2.91 0.29
C ASP A 201 -7.65 -2.76 0.75
N THR A 202 -7.38 -2.88 2.05
CA THR A 202 -6.01 -3.00 2.56
C THR A 202 -5.33 -4.22 1.95
N VAL A 203 -3.99 -4.23 1.88
CA VAL A 203 -3.26 -5.25 1.12
C VAL A 203 -3.57 -6.69 1.59
N ASP A 204 -3.69 -6.91 2.89
CA ASP A 204 -4.09 -8.19 3.45
C ASP A 204 -5.54 -8.58 3.08
N MET A 205 -6.49 -7.65 3.19
CA MET A 205 -7.87 -7.88 2.80
C MET A 205 -8.03 -8.07 1.29
N SER A 206 -7.16 -7.45 0.49
CA SER A 206 -7.16 -7.61 -0.96
C SER A 206 -6.78 -9.03 -1.41
N MET A 207 -6.06 -9.78 -0.57
CA MET A 207 -5.81 -11.22 -0.77
C MET A 207 -7.08 -12.02 -0.48
N VAL A 208 -7.77 -11.71 0.62
CA VAL A 208 -9.02 -12.39 1.03
C VAL A 208 -10.11 -12.19 -0.01
N TYR A 209 -10.30 -10.95 -0.47
CA TYR A 209 -11.31 -10.60 -1.46
C TYR A 209 -10.84 -10.78 -2.91
N ARG A 210 -9.59 -11.23 -3.12
CA ARG A 210 -8.96 -11.41 -4.43
C ARG A 210 -9.05 -10.15 -5.31
N SER A 211 -8.93 -8.97 -4.69
CA SER A 211 -8.90 -7.68 -5.37
C SER A 211 -7.49 -7.25 -5.77
N PHE A 212 -6.44 -7.84 -5.19
CA PHE A 212 -5.08 -7.77 -5.73
C PHE A 212 -4.91 -8.88 -6.77
N ALA A 213 -5.04 -8.52 -8.05
CA ALA A 213 -5.11 -9.49 -9.14
C ALA A 213 -4.10 -9.16 -10.26
N PRO A 214 -3.57 -10.17 -10.98
CA PRO A 214 -2.59 -9.96 -12.04
C PRO A 214 -3.03 -8.99 -13.13
N GLN A 215 -4.31 -9.03 -13.50
CA GLN A 215 -4.89 -8.14 -14.52
C GLN A 215 -4.82 -6.68 -14.09
N ARG A 216 -5.04 -6.39 -12.80
CA ARG A 216 -5.00 -5.02 -12.28
C ARG A 216 -3.58 -4.50 -12.12
N LEU A 217 -2.64 -5.38 -11.74
CA LEU A 217 -1.23 -5.05 -11.73
C LEU A 217 -0.75 -4.71 -13.15
N ASP A 218 -1.04 -5.58 -14.12
CA ASP A 218 -0.67 -5.37 -15.53
C ASP A 218 -1.29 -4.09 -16.11
N GLN A 219 -2.55 -3.80 -15.78
CA GLN A 219 -3.20 -2.55 -16.15
C GLN A 219 -2.45 -1.33 -15.60
N GLY A 220 -2.03 -1.36 -14.33
CA GLY A 220 -1.21 -0.29 -13.75
C GLY A 220 0.14 -0.14 -14.45
N LEU A 221 0.85 -1.25 -14.68
CA LEU A 221 2.16 -1.28 -15.35
C LEU A 221 2.09 -0.70 -16.78
N THR A 222 1.06 -1.07 -17.53
CA THR A 222 0.86 -0.64 -18.92
C THR A 222 0.38 0.80 -19.02
N THR A 223 -0.57 1.22 -18.17
CA THR A 223 -1.11 2.60 -18.14
C THR A 223 0.01 3.63 -17.94
N HIS A 224 0.94 3.35 -17.02
CA HIS A 224 2.05 4.26 -16.74
C HIS A 224 3.31 4.00 -17.59
N ARG A 225 3.25 3.04 -18.51
CA ARG A 225 4.36 2.67 -19.42
C ARG A 225 5.65 2.36 -18.67
N LEU A 226 5.57 1.65 -17.55
CA LEU A 226 6.71 1.41 -16.66
C LEU A 226 7.83 0.61 -17.34
N ALA A 227 7.48 -0.25 -18.30
CA ALA A 227 8.45 -1.02 -19.08
C ALA A 227 9.42 -0.16 -19.92
N SER A 228 9.06 1.09 -20.24
CA SER A 228 9.95 2.04 -20.93
C SER A 228 10.62 3.05 -20.00
N ARG A 229 10.16 3.15 -18.74
CA ARG A 229 10.74 4.06 -17.75
C ARG A 229 11.87 3.42 -16.95
N LEU A 230 11.77 2.12 -16.69
CA LEU A 230 12.72 1.36 -15.89
C LEU A 230 13.71 0.61 -16.77
N ARG A 231 14.98 0.57 -16.35
CA ARG A 231 16.01 -0.20 -17.04
C ARG A 231 15.80 -1.71 -16.90
N ARG A 232 15.26 -2.14 -15.76
CA ARG A 232 14.93 -3.54 -15.45
C ARG A 232 13.44 -3.67 -15.22
N ARG A 233 12.82 -4.70 -15.80
CA ARG A 233 11.43 -5.08 -15.53
C ARG A 233 11.33 -5.86 -14.22
N GLN A 234 11.70 -5.21 -13.12
CA GLN A 234 11.64 -5.75 -11.77
C GLN A 234 10.74 -4.86 -10.90
N LEU A 235 9.92 -5.48 -10.06
CA LEU A 235 9.07 -4.79 -9.08
C LEU A 235 9.11 -5.49 -7.72
N ILE A 236 8.77 -4.76 -6.67
CA ILE A 236 8.70 -5.24 -5.29
C ILE A 236 7.25 -5.24 -4.83
N ILE A 237 6.74 -6.41 -4.44
CA ILE A 237 5.40 -6.56 -3.86
C ILE A 237 5.47 -6.70 -2.32
N PRO A 238 4.41 -6.34 -1.58
CA PRO A 238 4.37 -6.53 -0.13
C PRO A 238 4.46 -8.02 0.25
N GLY A 239 5.07 -8.32 1.39
CA GLY A 239 5.26 -9.70 1.85
C GLY A 239 3.94 -10.46 2.07
N VAL A 240 2.86 -9.77 2.44
CA VAL A 240 1.54 -10.39 2.63
C VAL A 240 0.94 -10.94 1.33
N VAL A 241 1.36 -10.42 0.17
CA VAL A 241 0.91 -10.90 -1.16
C VAL A 241 1.91 -11.86 -1.81
N ALA A 242 2.95 -12.30 -1.08
CA ALA A 242 3.93 -13.25 -1.57
C ALA A 242 3.35 -14.52 -2.23
N PRO A 243 2.23 -15.11 -1.75
CA PRO A 243 1.61 -16.27 -2.41
C PRO A 243 1.17 -16.01 -3.86
N LEU A 244 0.93 -14.76 -4.25
CA LEU A 244 0.55 -14.41 -5.63
C LEU A 244 1.76 -14.23 -6.56
N LYS A 245 3.00 -14.27 -6.05
CA LYS A 245 4.21 -13.95 -6.82
C LYS A 245 4.25 -14.67 -8.17
N GLU A 246 4.05 -15.99 -8.17
CA GLU A 246 4.17 -16.80 -9.39
C GLU A 246 3.09 -16.44 -10.41
N GLU A 247 1.85 -16.25 -9.97
CA GLU A 247 0.73 -15.86 -10.82
C GLU A 247 0.95 -14.46 -11.42
N LEU A 248 1.36 -13.49 -10.59
CA LEU A 248 1.64 -12.12 -11.01
C LEU A 248 2.80 -12.08 -12.00
N ALA A 249 3.89 -12.82 -11.74
CA ALA A 249 5.06 -12.87 -12.60
C ALA A 249 4.75 -13.55 -13.95
N ALA A 250 4.02 -14.66 -13.92
CA ALA A 250 3.62 -15.36 -15.14
C ALA A 250 2.72 -14.51 -16.04
N TYR A 251 1.80 -13.74 -15.45
CA TYR A 251 0.88 -12.88 -16.20
C TYR A 251 1.57 -11.64 -16.76
N THR A 252 2.34 -10.93 -15.93
CA THR A 252 2.94 -9.63 -16.31
C THR A 252 4.25 -9.80 -17.10
N GLY A 253 4.96 -10.91 -16.91
CA GLY A 253 6.31 -11.10 -17.42
C GLY A 253 7.37 -10.26 -16.71
N TRP A 254 7.05 -9.66 -15.55
CA TRP A 254 8.00 -8.92 -14.72
C TRP A 254 8.69 -9.85 -13.72
N ASP A 255 9.94 -9.54 -13.40
CA ASP A 255 10.61 -10.13 -12.24
C ASP A 255 10.03 -9.54 -10.96
N ILE A 256 9.61 -10.41 -10.03
CA ILE A 256 8.92 -10.00 -8.81
C ILE A 256 9.75 -10.38 -7.59
N ARG A 257 10.19 -9.35 -6.87
CA ARG A 257 10.80 -9.49 -5.54
C ARG A 257 9.72 -9.36 -4.47
N VAL A 258 9.75 -10.26 -3.51
CA VAL A 258 8.86 -10.21 -2.34
C VAL A 258 9.55 -9.36 -1.29
N GLY A 259 8.94 -8.23 -0.95
CA GLY A 259 9.35 -7.37 0.15
C GLY A 259 8.86 -7.88 1.50
N PRO A 260 9.08 -7.11 2.57
CA PRO A 260 8.67 -7.49 3.92
C PRO A 260 7.15 -7.41 4.11
N ILE A 261 6.65 -8.07 5.18
CA ILE A 261 5.24 -7.97 5.58
C ILE A 261 4.98 -6.62 6.24
N CYS A 262 5.84 -6.21 7.17
CA CYS A 262 5.77 -4.88 7.76
C CYS A 262 6.59 -3.91 6.93
N VAL A 263 6.03 -2.75 6.60
CA VAL A 263 6.75 -1.76 5.80
C VAL A 263 8.00 -1.23 6.52
N ALA A 264 8.03 -1.23 7.86
CA ALA A 264 9.18 -0.73 8.64
C ALA A 264 10.49 -1.52 8.39
N GLU A 265 10.42 -2.72 7.83
CA GLU A 265 11.59 -3.51 7.41
C GLU A 265 12.12 -3.10 6.04
N LEU A 266 11.37 -2.30 5.27
CA LEU A 266 11.73 -1.92 3.91
C LEU A 266 13.15 -1.29 3.81
N PRO A 267 13.59 -0.43 4.75
CA PRO A 267 14.95 0.10 4.76
C PRO A 267 16.02 -1.00 4.85
N LEU A 268 15.80 -2.00 5.72
CA LEU A 268 16.69 -3.14 5.89
C LEU A 268 16.70 -4.05 4.64
N PHE A 269 15.52 -4.27 4.04
CA PHE A 269 15.34 -5.07 2.83
C PHE A 269 16.01 -4.44 1.60
N LEU A 270 15.90 -3.13 1.44
CA LEU A 270 16.49 -2.38 0.32
C LEU A 270 18.01 -2.25 0.46
N GLY A 271 18.50 -2.17 1.71
CA GLY A 271 19.90 -1.95 2.03
C GLY A 271 20.38 -0.55 1.60
N GLU A 272 21.64 -0.24 1.92
CA GLU A 272 22.21 1.10 1.73
C GLU A 272 22.26 1.57 0.28
N MET A 273 22.25 0.63 -0.67
CA MET A 273 22.26 0.96 -2.09
C MET A 273 20.96 1.65 -2.53
N ASN A 274 19.83 1.28 -1.93
CA ASN A 274 18.51 1.76 -2.34
C ASN A 274 17.74 2.44 -1.20
N TRP A 275 18.39 2.65 -0.05
CA TRP A 275 17.84 3.41 1.09
C TRP A 275 18.91 4.31 1.68
N GLN A 276 18.68 5.61 1.60
CA GLN A 276 19.58 6.65 2.07
C GLN A 276 18.87 7.55 3.09
N PRO A 277 19.43 7.72 4.29
CA PRO A 277 18.96 8.69 5.27
C PRO A 277 18.96 10.12 4.72
N PRO A 278 18.06 11.00 5.18
CA PRO A 278 18.27 12.44 5.08
C PRO A 278 19.57 12.87 5.79
N GLU A 279 20.20 13.95 5.36
CA GLU A 279 21.43 14.43 6.01
C GLU A 279 21.19 14.79 7.49
N GLY A 280 22.09 14.37 8.37
CA GLY A 280 22.05 14.69 9.81
C GLY A 280 21.09 13.86 10.67
N SER A 281 20.62 12.72 10.15
CA SER A 281 19.71 11.79 10.83
C SER A 281 20.39 10.56 11.45
#